data_AF-A0A4P2UEJ2-F1
#
_entry.id   AF-A0A4P2UEJ2-F1
#
_cell.length_a   1.000
_cell.length_b   1.000
_cell.length_c   1.000
_cell.angle_alpha   90.00
_cell.angle_beta   90.00
_cell.angle_gamma   90.00
#
_symmetry.space_group_name_H-M   'P 1'
#
loop_
_entity.id
_entity.type
_entity.pdbx_description
1 polymer ?
#
loop_
_entity_poly.entity_id
_entity_poly.type
_entity_poly.pdbx_seq_one_letter_code
_entity_poly.pdbx_strand_id
1 'polypeptide(L)'
;MLTFVFPGQGSQFKGMGAGLFDEFQDLTRQADDILGYSIEELCLEDPNHQLGKTQFTQPALYTVSALSYLKKMKESGREPDYAAGHSLGEYNALFAAGCFDFETGLQLVKKRGELMSKAAPGGMAAVLGFTAEQVKEVLSDYHLTGIDIANHNSPSQIVIAGTKQDIEKAGPVFEKAGVRMYLPLNVS
;
A
#
# COMPACT_ATOMS: atom_id res chain seq x y z
N MET A 1 -13.39 -7.51 21.51
CA MET A 1 -12.95 -7.86 20.15
C MET A 1 -11.69 -7.05 19.83
N LEU A 2 -10.72 -7.65 19.16
CA LEU A 2 -9.44 -7.10 18.74
C LEU A 2 -9.32 -7.29 17.23
N THR A 3 -9.03 -6.21 16.52
CA THR A 3 -8.81 -6.25 15.07
C THR A 3 -7.37 -5.84 14.77
N PHE A 4 -6.67 -6.62 13.94
CA PHE A 4 -5.39 -6.20 13.36
C PHE A 4 -5.63 -5.64 11.97
N VAL A 5 -5.05 -4.47 11.71
CA VAL A 5 -5.18 -3.77 10.42
C VAL A 5 -3.80 -3.50 9.86
N PHE A 6 -3.56 -3.93 8.63
CA PHE A 6 -2.26 -3.84 7.97
C PHE A 6 -2.21 -2.69 6.95
N PRO A 7 -1.15 -1.87 6.96
CA PRO A 7 -1.02 -0.73 6.06
C PRO A 7 -0.71 -1.17 4.62
N GLY A 8 -0.99 -0.26 3.68
CA GLY A 8 -0.68 -0.42 2.26
C GLY A 8 0.42 0.53 1.78
N GLN A 9 0.47 0.73 0.47
CA GLN A 9 1.43 1.65 -0.18
C GLN A 9 1.29 3.08 0.35
N GLY A 10 2.44 3.74 0.57
CA GLY A 10 2.54 5.07 1.18
C GLY A 10 2.99 5.04 2.64
N SER A 11 2.96 3.88 3.31
CA SER A 11 3.43 3.71 4.69
C SER A 11 4.88 3.25 4.81
N GLN A 12 5.56 2.97 3.69
CA GLN A 12 6.96 2.58 3.68
C GLN A 12 7.87 3.78 3.98
N PHE A 13 8.97 3.53 4.69
CA PHE A 13 10.00 4.52 4.97
C PHE A 13 11.35 3.83 5.19
N LYS A 14 12.45 4.50 4.83
CA LYS A 14 13.80 4.03 5.13
C LYS A 14 13.99 3.86 6.64
N GLY A 15 14.42 2.68 7.07
CA GLY A 15 14.53 2.29 8.48
C GLY A 15 13.36 1.43 8.98
N MET A 16 12.36 1.14 8.16
CA MET A 16 11.25 0.26 8.54
C MET A 16 11.74 -1.17 8.84
N GLY A 17 11.17 -1.80 9.85
CA GLY A 17 11.55 -3.18 10.22
C GLY A 17 12.84 -3.32 11.02
N ALA A 18 13.46 -2.21 11.48
CA ALA A 18 14.65 -2.24 12.32
C ALA A 18 14.49 -3.19 13.51
N GLY A 19 15.47 -4.09 13.69
CA GLY A 19 15.48 -5.13 14.71
C GLY A 19 14.56 -6.33 14.45
N LEU A 20 13.61 -6.25 13.51
CA LEU A 20 12.77 -7.39 13.12
C LEU A 20 13.53 -8.38 12.25
N PHE A 21 14.35 -7.89 11.31
CA PHE A 21 15.11 -8.76 10.41
C PHE A 21 16.07 -9.68 11.16
N ASP A 22 16.77 -9.12 12.17
CA ASP A 22 17.62 -9.85 13.11
C ASP A 22 16.85 -10.81 14.02
N GLU A 23 15.63 -10.47 14.43
CA GLU A 23 14.82 -11.33 15.28
C GLU A 23 14.24 -12.53 14.51
N PHE A 24 13.97 -12.36 13.21
CA PHE A 24 13.34 -13.35 12.34
C PHE A 24 14.26 -13.75 11.17
N GLN A 25 15.52 -14.06 11.47
CA GLN A 25 16.58 -14.32 10.48
C GLN A 25 16.22 -15.37 9.43
N ASP A 26 15.51 -16.42 9.81
CA ASP A 26 15.11 -17.48 8.89
C ASP A 26 14.11 -16.97 7.83
N LEU A 27 13.12 -16.17 8.25
CA LEU A 27 12.15 -15.57 7.33
C LEU A 27 12.79 -14.46 6.49
N THR A 28 13.73 -13.69 7.06
CA THR A 28 14.52 -12.70 6.33
C THR A 28 15.31 -13.37 5.21
N ARG A 29 16.02 -14.48 5.51
CA ARG A 29 16.77 -15.25 4.51
C ARG A 29 15.84 -15.85 3.44
N GLN A 30 14.71 -16.40 3.84
CA GLN A 30 13.70 -16.90 2.90
C GLN A 30 13.22 -15.79 1.96
N ALA A 31 13.00 -14.59 2.49
CA ALA A 31 12.60 -13.44 1.69
C ALA A 31 13.70 -13.07 0.68
N ASP A 32 14.95 -13.03 1.11
CA ASP A 32 16.10 -12.74 0.24
C ASP A 32 16.21 -13.76 -0.91
N ASP A 33 16.06 -15.05 -0.60
CA ASP A 33 16.10 -16.13 -1.60
C ASP A 33 14.97 -15.99 -2.64
N ILE A 34 13.74 -15.66 -2.18
CA ILE A 34 12.58 -15.47 -3.05
C ILE A 34 12.74 -14.20 -3.90
N LEU A 35 13.26 -13.12 -3.33
CA LEU A 35 13.32 -11.81 -3.97
C LEU A 35 14.53 -11.68 -4.89
N GLY A 36 15.66 -12.28 -4.54
CA GLY A 36 16.94 -12.17 -5.23
C GLY A 36 17.76 -10.94 -4.82
N TYR A 37 17.42 -10.32 -3.68
CA TYR A 37 18.12 -9.17 -3.10
C TYR A 37 17.83 -9.13 -1.58
N SER A 38 18.64 -8.39 -0.81
CA SER A 38 18.42 -8.25 0.63
C SER A 38 17.20 -7.37 0.95
N ILE A 39 16.18 -7.95 1.56
CA ILE A 39 14.99 -7.23 2.01
C ILE A 39 15.31 -6.27 3.16
N GLU A 40 16.27 -6.64 4.00
CA GLU A 40 16.76 -5.82 5.10
C GLU A 40 17.49 -4.58 4.57
N GLU A 41 18.46 -4.74 3.67
CA GLU A 41 19.19 -3.61 3.07
C GLU A 41 18.24 -2.64 2.37
N LEU A 42 17.27 -3.16 1.60
CA LEU A 42 16.24 -2.35 0.97
C LEU A 42 15.43 -1.54 1.99
N CYS A 43 15.01 -2.15 3.09
CA CYS A 43 14.14 -1.50 4.08
C CYS A 43 14.91 -0.53 4.99
N LEU A 44 16.13 -0.86 5.42
CA LEU A 44 16.90 -0.08 6.38
C LEU A 44 17.75 1.01 5.71
N GLU A 45 18.32 0.71 4.56
CA GLU A 45 19.31 1.58 3.91
C GLU A 45 18.79 2.22 2.64
N ASP A 46 17.94 1.53 1.88
CA ASP A 46 17.41 1.95 0.57
C ASP A 46 18.50 2.58 -0.34
N PRO A 47 19.64 1.91 -0.55
CA PRO A 47 20.85 2.52 -1.13
C PRO A 47 20.62 3.02 -2.57
N ASN A 48 19.67 2.42 -3.27
CA ASN A 48 19.34 2.71 -4.67
C ASN A 48 18.05 3.52 -4.83
N HIS A 49 17.47 4.05 -3.74
CA HIS A 49 16.18 4.76 -3.75
C HIS A 49 15.07 3.95 -4.46
N GLN A 50 15.00 2.67 -4.14
CA GLN A 50 14.08 1.69 -4.74
C GLN A 50 12.83 1.49 -3.90
N LEU A 51 12.87 1.76 -2.59
CA LEU A 51 11.74 1.52 -1.69
C LEU A 51 10.47 2.28 -2.08
N GLY A 52 10.58 3.34 -2.88
CA GLY A 52 9.44 4.07 -3.43
C GLY A 52 8.80 3.47 -4.69
N LYS A 53 9.45 2.50 -5.35
CA LYS A 53 8.97 1.89 -6.61
C LYS A 53 8.14 0.65 -6.30
N THR A 54 6.91 0.57 -6.82
CA THR A 54 5.89 -0.39 -6.37
C THR A 54 6.35 -1.86 -6.34
N GLN A 55 7.21 -2.29 -7.27
CA GLN A 55 7.76 -3.65 -7.30
C GLN A 55 8.68 -4.00 -6.11
N PHE A 56 9.25 -2.99 -5.45
CA PHE A 56 10.04 -3.14 -4.22
C PHE A 56 9.22 -2.76 -2.98
N THR A 57 8.37 -1.74 -3.09
CA THR A 57 7.48 -1.29 -2.01
C THR A 57 6.59 -2.42 -1.49
N GLN A 58 6.02 -3.21 -2.39
CA GLN A 58 5.05 -4.25 -2.01
C GLN A 58 5.70 -5.40 -1.22
N PRO A 59 6.81 -6.02 -1.67
CA PRO A 59 7.56 -6.96 -0.85
C PRO A 59 8.02 -6.38 0.49
N ALA A 60 8.54 -5.14 0.52
CA ALA A 60 9.01 -4.51 1.75
C ALA A 60 7.89 -4.36 2.80
N LEU A 61 6.74 -3.82 2.40
CA LEU A 61 5.58 -3.67 3.28
C LEU A 61 5.05 -5.02 3.76
N TYR A 62 4.96 -6.01 2.88
CA TYR A 62 4.49 -7.34 3.24
C TYR A 62 5.41 -7.98 4.29
N THR A 63 6.73 -7.99 4.03
CA THR A 63 7.70 -8.60 4.94
C THR A 63 7.66 -7.92 6.30
N VAL A 64 7.79 -6.59 6.36
CA VAL A 64 7.80 -5.87 7.65
C VAL A 64 6.48 -6.03 8.40
N SER A 65 5.35 -6.01 7.71
CA SER A 65 4.03 -6.21 8.35
C SER A 65 3.87 -7.64 8.89
N ALA A 66 4.38 -8.64 8.17
CA ALA A 66 4.37 -10.04 8.62
C ALA A 66 5.27 -10.23 9.84
N LEU A 67 6.50 -9.71 9.83
CA LEU A 67 7.41 -9.80 10.98
C LEU A 67 6.86 -9.05 12.20
N SER A 68 6.26 -7.87 11.99
CA SER A 68 5.61 -7.11 13.06
C SER A 68 4.45 -7.89 13.68
N TYR A 69 3.65 -8.56 12.86
CA TYR A 69 2.57 -9.44 13.33
C TYR A 69 3.12 -10.59 14.17
N LEU A 70 4.14 -11.31 13.67
CA LEU A 70 4.74 -12.43 14.37
C LEU A 70 5.37 -12.02 15.71
N LYS A 71 6.04 -10.87 15.75
CA LYS A 71 6.54 -10.28 17.01
C LYS A 71 5.41 -10.01 17.97
N LYS A 72 4.33 -9.38 17.51
CA LYS A 72 3.16 -9.08 18.34
C LYS A 72 2.53 -10.35 18.90
N MET A 73 2.44 -11.41 18.09
CA MET A 73 1.95 -12.71 18.50
C MET A 73 2.85 -13.36 19.56
N LYS A 74 4.18 -13.33 19.36
CA LYS A 74 5.17 -13.85 20.33
C LYS A 74 5.13 -13.10 21.67
N GLU A 75 4.95 -11.79 21.65
CA GLU A 75 4.91 -10.96 22.87
C GLU A 75 3.59 -11.04 23.64
N SER A 76 2.46 -11.11 22.93
CA SER A 76 1.13 -11.02 23.56
C SER A 76 0.40 -12.35 23.68
N GLY A 77 0.75 -13.34 22.86
CA GLY A 77 0.03 -14.61 22.74
C GLY A 77 -1.42 -14.49 22.29
N ARG A 78 -1.86 -13.30 21.85
CA ARG A 78 -3.27 -13.01 21.56
C ARG A 78 -3.51 -12.86 20.07
N GLU A 79 -4.24 -13.81 19.51
CA GLU A 79 -4.73 -13.76 18.14
C GLU A 79 -5.80 -12.66 17.96
N PRO A 80 -5.85 -12.01 16.79
CA PRO A 80 -6.92 -11.07 16.49
C PRO A 80 -8.25 -11.80 16.27
N ASP A 81 -9.35 -11.21 16.73
CA ASP A 81 -10.70 -11.70 16.42
C ASP A 81 -11.06 -11.43 14.94
N TYR A 82 -10.45 -10.39 14.34
CA TYR A 82 -10.61 -10.02 12.93
C TYR A 82 -9.31 -9.46 12.35
N ALA A 83 -9.06 -9.67 11.06
CA ALA A 83 -7.97 -9.05 10.34
C ALA A 83 -8.50 -8.28 9.11
N ALA A 84 -7.88 -7.14 8.81
CA ALA A 84 -8.14 -6.36 7.61
C ALA A 84 -6.84 -5.76 7.08
N GLY A 85 -6.81 -5.39 5.80
CA GLY A 85 -5.61 -4.79 5.22
C GLY A 85 -5.97 -3.85 4.09
N HIS A 86 -5.20 -2.78 3.95
CA HIS A 86 -5.43 -1.77 2.91
C HIS A 86 -4.62 -2.12 1.65
N SER A 87 -5.30 -2.53 0.58
CA SER A 87 -4.69 -2.91 -0.70
C SER A 87 -3.60 -3.98 -0.51
N LEU A 88 -2.32 -3.62 -0.53
CA LEU A 88 -1.23 -4.55 -0.25
C LEU A 88 -1.35 -5.20 1.14
N GLY A 89 -1.79 -4.45 2.15
CA GLY A 89 -1.95 -4.98 3.51
C GLY A 89 -2.93 -6.15 3.61
N GLU A 90 -3.82 -6.34 2.63
CA GLU A 90 -4.76 -7.49 2.61
C GLU A 90 -4.00 -8.82 2.58
N TYR A 91 -2.84 -8.87 1.93
CA TYR A 91 -1.98 -10.07 1.94
C TYR A 91 -1.48 -10.42 3.34
N ASN A 92 -1.22 -9.42 4.18
CA ASN A 92 -0.85 -9.65 5.57
C ASN A 92 -2.06 -10.05 6.43
N ALA A 93 -3.26 -9.56 6.11
CA ALA A 93 -4.48 -10.02 6.77
C ALA A 93 -4.76 -11.49 6.46
N LEU A 94 -4.59 -11.90 5.20
CA LEU A 94 -4.72 -13.30 4.76
C LEU A 94 -3.65 -14.21 5.38
N PHE A 95 -2.40 -13.73 5.49
CA PHE A 95 -1.34 -14.41 6.23
C PHE A 95 -1.70 -14.59 7.71
N ALA A 96 -2.15 -13.52 8.38
CA ALA A 96 -2.57 -13.57 9.78
C ALA A 96 -3.75 -14.51 10.02
N ALA A 97 -4.64 -14.66 9.03
CA ALA A 97 -5.76 -15.59 9.04
C ALA A 97 -5.39 -17.05 8.68
N GLY A 98 -4.11 -17.33 8.37
CA GLY A 98 -3.63 -18.67 8.04
C GLY A 98 -4.04 -19.17 6.65
N CYS A 99 -4.43 -18.28 5.73
CA CYS A 99 -4.81 -18.67 4.36
C CYS A 99 -3.63 -19.21 3.54
N PHE A 100 -2.41 -18.77 3.87
CA PHE A 100 -1.17 -19.23 3.27
C PHE A 100 0.01 -18.97 4.21
N ASP A 101 1.15 -19.60 3.95
CA ASP A 101 2.40 -19.35 4.67
C ASP A 101 3.10 -18.06 4.19
N PHE A 102 4.16 -17.67 4.91
CA PHE A 102 4.91 -16.45 4.62
C PHE A 102 5.45 -16.41 3.19
N GLU A 103 6.06 -17.51 2.74
CA GLU A 103 6.69 -17.63 1.41
C GLU A 103 5.65 -17.49 0.29
N THR A 104 4.53 -18.20 0.38
CA THR A 104 3.46 -18.12 -0.60
C THR A 104 2.94 -16.69 -0.71
N GLY A 105 2.68 -16.03 0.42
CA GLY A 105 2.26 -14.62 0.40
C GLY A 105 3.32 -13.71 -0.21
N LEU A 106 4.61 -13.93 0.08
CA LEU A 106 5.70 -13.14 -0.49
C LEU A 106 5.81 -13.31 -2.02
N GLN A 107 5.65 -14.53 -2.53
CA GLN A 107 5.64 -14.81 -3.97
C GLN A 107 4.47 -14.11 -4.67
N LEU A 108 3.28 -14.11 -4.06
CA LEU A 108 2.11 -13.42 -4.59
C LEU A 108 2.33 -11.90 -4.64
N VAL A 109 2.82 -11.27 -3.57
CA VAL A 109 3.07 -9.83 -3.55
C VAL A 109 4.22 -9.41 -4.46
N LYS A 110 5.28 -10.25 -4.60
CA LYS A 110 6.34 -10.05 -5.59
C LYS A 110 5.73 -9.99 -6.98
N LYS A 111 4.89 -10.97 -7.32
CA LYS A 111 4.25 -11.01 -8.65
C LYS A 111 3.30 -9.84 -8.88
N ARG A 112 2.53 -9.46 -7.86
CA ARG A 112 1.63 -8.30 -7.89
C ARG A 112 2.41 -7.01 -8.14
N GLY A 113 3.49 -6.78 -7.39
CA GLY A 113 4.38 -5.63 -7.55
C GLY A 113 4.97 -5.56 -8.97
N GLU A 114 5.46 -6.67 -9.50
CA GLU A 114 6.00 -6.77 -10.86
C GLU A 114 4.96 -6.43 -11.95
N LEU A 115 3.72 -6.91 -11.80
CA LEU A 115 2.65 -6.62 -12.76
C LEU A 115 2.21 -5.16 -12.68
N MET A 116 2.05 -4.63 -11.46
CA MET A 116 1.65 -3.23 -11.26
C MET A 116 2.71 -2.25 -11.76
N SER A 117 4.01 -2.55 -11.58
CA SER A 117 5.09 -1.68 -12.09
C SER A 117 5.17 -1.62 -13.62
N LYS A 118 4.49 -2.54 -14.33
CA LYS A 118 4.42 -2.56 -15.80
C LYS A 118 3.18 -1.85 -16.35
N ALA A 119 2.27 -1.39 -15.49
CA ALA A 119 1.09 -0.65 -15.94
C ALA A 119 1.50 0.58 -16.75
N ALA A 120 0.66 0.95 -17.72
CA ALA A 120 0.84 2.20 -18.46
C ALA A 120 0.85 3.40 -17.47
N PRO A 121 1.52 4.53 -17.80
CA PRO A 121 1.61 5.67 -16.90
C PRO A 121 0.23 6.17 -16.41
N GLY A 122 -0.10 5.82 -15.18
CA GLY A 122 -1.29 6.27 -14.47
C GLY A 122 -0.96 7.36 -13.44
N GLY A 123 -2.01 7.91 -12.85
CA GLY A 123 -1.91 8.80 -11.71
C GLY A 123 -2.98 8.45 -10.67
N MET A 124 -2.73 8.85 -9.43
CA MET A 124 -3.75 8.88 -8.38
C MET A 124 -3.68 10.21 -7.66
N ALA A 125 -4.80 10.66 -7.11
CA ALA A 125 -4.85 11.83 -6.25
C ALA A 125 -5.77 11.60 -5.05
N ALA A 126 -5.35 12.08 -3.88
CA ALA A 126 -6.20 12.16 -2.71
C ALA A 126 -7.04 13.45 -2.79
N VAL A 127 -8.36 13.29 -2.73
CA VAL A 127 -9.37 14.34 -2.66
C VAL A 127 -9.84 14.43 -1.21
N LEU A 128 -9.42 15.48 -0.50
CA LEU A 128 -9.70 15.66 0.92
C LEU A 128 -10.80 16.70 1.12
N GLY A 129 -11.77 16.37 1.98
CA GLY A 129 -12.89 17.25 2.33
C GLY A 129 -14.19 16.98 1.57
N PHE A 130 -14.17 16.10 0.57
CA PHE A 130 -15.37 15.66 -0.15
C PHE A 130 -15.75 14.22 0.18
N THR A 131 -17.05 13.95 0.20
CA THR A 131 -17.62 12.60 0.22
C THR A 131 -17.47 11.91 -1.13
N ALA A 132 -17.67 10.59 -1.18
CA ALA A 132 -17.62 9.84 -2.44
C ALA A 132 -18.68 10.31 -3.44
N GLU A 133 -19.85 10.70 -2.95
CA GLU A 133 -20.97 11.22 -3.75
C GLU A 133 -20.58 12.56 -4.39
N GLN A 134 -20.03 13.49 -3.62
CA GLN A 134 -19.54 14.77 -4.14
C GLN A 134 -18.40 14.60 -5.15
N VAL A 135 -17.51 13.62 -4.94
CA VAL A 135 -16.48 13.29 -5.92
C VAL A 135 -17.12 12.81 -7.22
N LYS A 136 -18.11 11.92 -7.17
CA LYS A 136 -18.84 11.44 -8.37
C LYS A 136 -19.56 12.58 -9.10
N GLU A 137 -20.19 13.49 -8.36
CA GLU A 137 -20.86 14.67 -8.92
C GLU A 137 -19.86 15.54 -9.71
N VAL A 138 -18.71 15.87 -9.11
CA VAL A 138 -17.67 16.67 -9.79
C VAL A 138 -17.11 15.95 -11.03
N LEU A 139 -16.86 14.64 -10.94
CA LEU A 139 -16.39 13.87 -12.10
C LEU A 139 -17.42 13.89 -13.24
N SER A 140 -18.71 13.79 -12.92
CA SER A 140 -19.82 13.82 -13.88
C SER A 140 -20.02 15.20 -14.51
N ASP A 141 -20.13 16.24 -13.68
CA ASP A 141 -20.42 17.63 -14.08
C ASP A 141 -19.34 18.21 -15.00
N TYR A 142 -18.09 17.75 -14.84
CA TYR A 142 -16.95 18.17 -15.64
C TYR A 142 -16.52 17.14 -16.69
N HIS A 143 -17.33 16.08 -16.88
CA HIS A 143 -17.12 15.04 -17.89
C HIS A 143 -15.74 14.35 -17.82
N LEU A 144 -15.21 14.15 -16.61
CA LEU A 144 -13.93 13.49 -16.34
C LEU A 144 -14.07 11.96 -16.38
N THR A 145 -14.49 11.44 -17.53
CA THR A 145 -14.84 10.01 -17.73
C THR A 145 -13.67 9.03 -17.70
N GLY A 146 -12.42 9.53 -17.73
CA GLY A 146 -11.20 8.72 -17.62
C GLY A 146 -10.68 8.54 -16.19
N ILE A 147 -11.47 8.93 -15.18
CA ILE A 147 -11.09 8.94 -13.77
C ILE A 147 -12.13 8.16 -12.96
N ASP A 148 -11.65 7.18 -12.20
CA ASP A 148 -12.44 6.35 -11.30
C ASP A 148 -12.09 6.66 -9.83
N ILE A 149 -13.05 6.38 -8.92
CA ILE A 149 -12.75 6.31 -7.49
C ILE A 149 -12.03 4.99 -7.22
N ALA A 150 -10.79 5.07 -6.73
CA ALA A 150 -9.97 3.92 -6.39
C ALA A 150 -10.07 3.53 -4.91
N ASN A 151 -10.09 4.50 -3.99
CA ASN A 151 -10.14 4.22 -2.56
C ASN A 151 -11.19 5.06 -1.83
N HIS A 152 -11.89 4.41 -0.91
CA HIS A 152 -12.73 5.04 0.12
C HIS A 152 -12.00 4.96 1.46
N ASN A 153 -11.10 5.91 1.74
CA ASN A 153 -10.26 5.85 2.95
C ASN A 153 -11.00 6.33 4.20
N SER A 154 -11.86 7.34 4.06
CA SER A 154 -12.74 7.83 5.11
C SER A 154 -13.94 8.57 4.50
N PRO A 155 -14.94 8.99 5.30
CA PRO A 155 -16.10 9.73 4.79
C PRO A 155 -15.75 11.00 4.00
N SER A 156 -14.56 11.58 4.21
CA SER A 156 -14.11 12.79 3.52
C SER A 156 -12.69 12.67 2.94
N GLN A 157 -12.20 11.44 2.72
CA GLN A 157 -10.90 11.19 2.11
C GLN A 157 -11.05 10.10 1.05
N ILE A 158 -11.10 10.54 -0.21
CA ILE A 158 -11.31 9.69 -1.37
C ILE A 158 -10.05 9.72 -2.23
N VAL A 159 -9.67 8.58 -2.80
CA VAL A 159 -8.59 8.55 -3.80
C VAL A 159 -9.20 8.26 -5.15
N ILE A 160 -8.86 9.09 -6.13
CA ILE A 160 -9.21 8.89 -7.53
C ILE A 160 -8.00 8.39 -8.31
N ALA A 161 -8.23 7.63 -9.36
CA ALA A 161 -7.21 7.08 -10.24
C ALA A 161 -7.62 7.23 -11.70
N GLY A 162 -6.65 7.43 -12.58
CA GLY A 162 -6.85 7.58 -14.01
C GLY A 162 -5.53 7.69 -14.74
N THR A 163 -5.54 8.19 -15.97
CA THR A 163 -4.29 8.54 -16.65
C THR A 163 -3.60 9.67 -15.88
N LYS A 164 -2.26 9.75 -15.95
CA LYS A 164 -1.51 10.84 -15.31
C LYS A 164 -2.03 12.21 -15.77
N GLN A 165 -2.32 12.35 -17.05
CA GLN A 165 -2.81 13.59 -17.63
C GLN A 165 -4.21 13.96 -17.10
N ASP A 166 -5.11 13.00 -16.94
CA ASP A 166 -6.46 13.27 -16.43
C ASP A 166 -6.43 13.69 -14.96
N ILE A 167 -5.59 13.03 -14.16
CA ILE A 167 -5.38 13.38 -12.74
C ILE A 167 -4.77 14.78 -12.59
N GLU A 168 -3.84 15.17 -13.46
CA GLU A 168 -3.29 16.53 -13.47
C GLU A 168 -4.37 17.58 -13.84
N LYS A 169 -5.21 17.29 -14.84
CA LYS A 169 -6.31 18.17 -15.26
C LYS A 169 -7.44 18.28 -14.24
N ALA A 170 -7.66 17.24 -13.44
CA ALA A 170 -8.73 17.21 -12.45
C ALA A 170 -8.45 18.13 -11.24
N GLY A 171 -7.18 18.39 -10.91
CA GLY A 171 -6.81 19.22 -9.74
C GLY A 171 -7.51 20.59 -9.72
N PRO A 172 -7.34 21.44 -10.75
CA PRO A 172 -8.02 22.74 -10.83
C PRO A 172 -9.55 22.64 -10.81
N VAL A 173 -10.12 21.54 -11.31
CA VAL A 173 -11.57 21.30 -11.30
C VAL A 173 -12.05 21.08 -9.86
N PHE A 174 -11.40 20.19 -9.11
CA PHE A 174 -11.72 19.94 -7.70
C PHE A 174 -11.49 21.18 -6.83
N GLU A 175 -10.41 21.94 -7.07
CA GLU A 175 -10.14 23.21 -6.38
C GLU A 175 -11.25 24.24 -6.63
N LYS A 176 -11.68 24.39 -7.89
CA LYS A 176 -12.80 25.28 -8.24
C LYS A 176 -14.13 24.82 -7.62
N ALA A 177 -14.33 23.51 -7.48
CA ALA A 177 -15.50 22.95 -6.81
C ALA A 177 -15.49 23.15 -5.28
N GLY A 178 -14.39 23.66 -4.71
CA GLY A 178 -14.28 23.97 -3.28
C GLY A 178 -13.77 22.80 -2.44
N VAL A 179 -13.03 21.85 -3.03
CA VAL A 179 -12.34 20.81 -2.26
C VAL A 179 -11.40 21.46 -1.24
N ARG A 180 -11.25 20.84 -0.06
CA ARG A 180 -10.31 21.35 0.94
C ARG A 180 -8.87 21.19 0.47
N MET A 181 -8.53 20.05 -0.12
CA MET A 181 -7.21 19.79 -0.67
C MET A 181 -7.28 18.71 -1.75
N TYR A 182 -6.55 18.93 -2.83
CA TYR A 182 -6.29 17.96 -3.87
C TYR A 182 -4.79 17.63 -3.88
N LEU A 183 -4.42 16.37 -3.68
CA LEU A 183 -3.03 15.95 -3.54
C LEU A 183 -2.69 14.81 -4.50
N PRO A 184 -1.94 15.09 -5.59
CA PRO A 184 -1.38 14.03 -6.43
C PRO A 184 -0.48 13.10 -5.62
N LEU A 185 -0.64 11.79 -5.80
CA LEU A 185 0.08 10.75 -5.08
C LEU A 185 1.23 10.21 -5.92
N ASN A 186 2.32 9.84 -5.25
CA ASN A 186 3.40 9.11 -5.91
C ASN A 186 3.05 7.62 -5.96
N VAL A 187 2.71 7.13 -7.15
CA VAL A 187 2.23 5.75 -7.38
C VAL A 187 3.13 4.94 -8.30
N SER A 188 4.40 5.35 -8.41
CA SER A 188 5.44 4.71 -9.23
C SER A 188 5.84 3.31 -8.76
#